data_AF-A0A9D2R4I7-F1
#
_entry.id   AF-A0A9D2R4I7-F1
#
_cell.length_a   1.000
_cell.length_b   1.000
_cell.length_c   1.000
_cell.angle_alpha   90.00
_cell.angle_beta   90.00
_cell.angle_gamma   90.00
#
_symmetry.space_group_name_H-M   'P 1'
#
loop_
_entity.id
_entity.type
_entity.pdbx_description
1 polymer ?
#
loop_
_entity_poly.entity_id
_entity_poly.type
_entity_poly.pdbx_seq_one_letter_code
_entity_poly.pdbx_strand_id
1 'polypeptide(L)' 'MPVLHRLSEEDLEIKVARTYQELESKCDEALRQIDEQKYEEALRQEGYSDILKYGIAFYRKECMVK' A
#
# COMPACT_ATOMS: atom_id res chain seq x y z
N MET A 1 -9.62 33.02 3.79
CA MET A 1 -10.04 31.60 3.84
C MET A 1 -8.77 30.78 3.73
N PRO A 2 -8.36 30.01 4.76
CA PRO A 2 -7.16 29.20 4.64
C PRO A 2 -7.45 28.04 3.69
N VAL A 3 -6.60 27.91 2.68
CA VAL A 3 -6.63 26.80 1.72
C VAL A 3 -6.26 25.54 2.51
N LEU A 4 -7.21 24.63 2.69
CA LEU A 4 -6.94 23.30 3.25
C LEU A 4 -6.01 22.57 2.27
N HIS A 5 -4.71 22.56 2.55
CA HIS A 5 -3.78 21.65 1.90
C HIS A 5 -4.19 20.24 2.31
N ARG A 6 -4.92 19.55 1.43
CA ARG A 6 -5.23 18.13 1.56
C ARG A 6 -3.92 17.39 1.31
N LEU A 7 -3.20 17.05 2.37
CA LEU A 7 -2.00 16.23 2.27
C LEU A 7 -2.43 14.80 1.97
N SER A 8 -1.90 14.22 0.90
CA SER A 8 -2.13 12.83 0.51
C SER A 8 -0.83 12.06 0.70
N GLU A 9 -0.91 10.89 1.30
CA GLU A 9 0.24 9.97 1.48
C GLU A 9 0.01 8.68 0.69
N GLU A 10 1.10 8.06 0.25
CA GLU A 10 1.10 6.79 -0.47
C GLU A 10 1.86 5.76 0.35
N ASP A 11 1.18 4.67 0.72
CA ASP A 11 1.75 3.53 1.44
C ASP A 11 1.88 2.35 0.48
N LEU A 12 3.10 1.84 0.33
CA LEU A 12 3.46 0.85 -0.67
C LEU A 12 4.26 -0.28 -0.03
N GLU A 13 3.81 -1.51 -0.25
CA GLU A 13 4.50 -2.72 0.18
C GLU A 13 4.75 -3.63 -1.02
N ILE A 14 5.97 -4.20 -1.07
CA ILE A 14 6.42 -5.01 -2.20
C ILE A 14 6.75 -6.43 -1.72
N LYS A 15 6.21 -7.43 -2.43
CA LYS A 15 6.48 -8.85 -2.19
C LYS A 15 7.07 -9.54 -3.42
N VAL A 16 7.85 -10.58 -3.16
CA VAL A 16 8.39 -11.47 -4.21
C VAL A 16 7.68 -12.82 -4.11
N ALA A 17 7.03 -13.22 -5.20
CA ALA A 17 6.39 -14.51 -5.37
C ALA A 17 7.39 -15.55 -5.92
N ARG A 18 7.23 -16.82 -5.54
CA ARG A 18 8.10 -17.92 -6.03
C ARG A 18 7.52 -18.59 -7.27
N THR A 19 6.23 -18.43 -7.49
CA THR A 19 5.46 -18.92 -8.63
C THR A 19 4.56 -17.81 -9.15
N TYR A 20 4.14 -17.91 -10.42
CA TYR A 20 3.20 -16.93 -10.99
C TYR A 20 1.85 -16.92 -10.25
N GLN A 21 1.37 -18.09 -9.82
CA GLN A 21 0.11 -18.25 -9.09
C GLN A 21 0.11 -17.58 -7.71
N GLU A 22 1.29 -17.35 -7.12
CA GLU A 22 1.42 -16.64 -5.84
C GLU A 22 1.34 -15.12 -5.98
N LEU A 23 1.39 -14.55 -7.19
CA LEU A 23 1.37 -13.09 -7.39
C LEU A 23 0.18 -12.43 -6.69
N GLU A 24 -1.01 -12.98 -6.87
CA GLU A 24 -2.24 -12.43 -6.29
C GLU A 24 -2.20 -12.47 -4.77
N SER A 25 -1.94 -13.65 -4.20
CA SER A 25 -1.88 -13.83 -2.75
C SER A 25 -0.76 -12.99 -2.12
N LYS A 26 0.35 -12.76 -2.81
CA LYS A 26 1.43 -11.87 -2.34
C LYS A 26 1.06 -10.40 -2.42
N CYS A 27 0.27 -10.02 -3.41
CA CYS A 27 -0.30 -8.67 -3.52
C CYS A 27 -1.27 -8.40 -2.35
N ASP A 28 -2.13 -9.37 -2.04
CA ASP A 28 -3.06 -9.27 -0.90
C ASP A 28 -2.34 -9.30 0.45
N GLU A 29 -1.26 -10.08 0.58
CA GLU A 29 -0.38 -10.08 1.76
C GLU A 29 0.28 -8.71 1.97
N ALA A 30 0.73 -8.06 0.89
CA ALA A 30 1.30 -6.71 0.94
C ALA A 30 0.28 -5.68 1.44
N LEU A 31 -0.92 -5.66 0.86
CA LEU A 31 -2.02 -4.79 1.30
C LEU A 31 -2.43 -5.05 2.74
N ARG A 32 -2.50 -6.32 3.15
CA ARG A 32 -2.83 -6.68 4.53
C ARG A 32 -1.77 -6.19 5.51
N GLN A 33 -0.49 -6.27 5.14
CA GLN A 33 0.59 -5.79 5.98
C GLN A 33 0.56 -4.26 6.15
N ILE A 34 0.18 -3.52 5.10
CA ILE A 34 -0.08 -2.08 5.19
C ILE A 34 -1.21 -1.80 6.19
N ASP A 35 -2.31 -2.56 6.10
CA ASP A 35 -3.46 -2.39 7.00
C ASP A 35 -3.12 -2.74 8.47
N GLU A 36 -2.37 -3.82 8.69
CA GLU A 36 -1.98 -4.30 10.03
C GLU A 36 -0.97 -3.36 10.73
N GLN A 37 -0.11 -2.66 9.98
CA GLN A 37 0.87 -1.74 10.56
C GLN A 37 0.25 -0.44 11.10
N LYS A 38 -1.03 -0.16 10.81
CA LYS A 38 -1.80 0.96 11.40
C LYS A 38 -1.13 2.34 11.31
N TYR A 39 -0.24 2.55 10.34
CA TYR A 39 0.36 3.87 10.09
C TYR A 39 -0.71 4.94 9.83
N GLU A 40 -1.86 4.55 9.27
CA GLU A 40 -3.02 5.44 9.10
C GLU A 40 -3.42 6.19 10.36
N GLU A 41 -3.35 5.59 11.55
CA GLU A 41 -3.81 6.25 12.78
C GLU A 41 -2.87 7.39 13.19
N ALA A 42 -1.57 7.27 12.92
CA ALA A 42 -0.59 8.33 13.13
C ALA A 42 -0.73 9.42 12.05
N LEU A 43 -0.90 9.02 10.79
CA LEU A 43 -0.98 9.93 9.64
C LEU A 43 -2.26 10.78 9.66
N ARG A 44 -3.39 10.19 10.07
CA ARG A 44 -4.64 10.92 10.28
C ARG A 44 -4.51 11.96 11.39
N GLN A 45 -3.69 11.72 12.41
CA GLN A 45 -3.39 12.72 13.45
C GLN A 45 -2.51 13.85 12.92
N GLU A 46 -1.66 13.58 11.93
CA GLU A 46 -0.81 14.58 11.25
C GLU A 46 -1.56 15.39 10.17
N GLY A 47 -2.84 15.08 9.91
CA GLY A 47 -3.70 15.84 9.01
C GLY A 47 -3.80 15.30 7.58
N TYR A 48 -3.24 14.10 7.31
CA TYR A 48 -3.44 13.39 6.05
C TYR A 48 -4.85 12.78 6.03
N SER A 49 -5.63 13.13 5.02
CA SER A 49 -7.03 12.70 4.90
C SER A 49 -7.23 11.62 3.84
N ASP A 50 -6.30 11.53 2.89
CA ASP A 50 -6.33 10.56 1.80
C ASP A 50 -5.02 9.78 1.82
N ILE A 51 -5.11 8.47 2.06
CA ILE A 51 -3.98 7.56 2.11
C ILE A 51 -4.22 6.51 1.04
N LEU A 52 -3.41 6.55 -0.01
CA LEU A 52 -3.43 5.55 -1.09
C LEU A 52 -2.58 4.36 -0.64
N LYS A 53 -3.12 3.15 -0.77
CA LYS A 53 -2.42 1.92 -0.41
C LYS A 53 -2.20 1.07 -1.65
N TYR A 54 -0.97 0.61 -1.85
CA TYR A 54 -0.62 -0.25 -2.98
C TYR A 54 0.07 -1.52 -2.50
N GLY A 55 -0.42 -2.65 -2.97
CA GLY A 55 0.30 -3.92 -2.87
C GLY A 55 0.96 -4.22 -4.20
N ILE A 56 2.25 -4.49 -4.21
CA ILE A 56 2.94 -4.94 -5.43
C ILE A 56 3.56 -6.32 -5.20
N ALA A 57 3.30 -7.25 -6.12
CA ALA A 57 3.94 -8.56 -6.13
C ALA A 57 4.74 -8.77 -7.41
N PHE A 58 5.96 -9.29 -7.30
CA PHE A 58 6.83 -9.61 -8.44
C PHE A 58 7.08 -11.11 -8.59
N TYR A 59 7.08 -11.58 -9.83
CA TYR A 59 7.55 -12.91 -10.22
C TYR A 59 8.37 -12.79 -11.51
N ARG A 60 9.70 -12.93 -11.40
CA ARG A 60 10.64 -12.74 -12.52
C ARG A 60 10.47 -11.37 -13.19
N LYS A 61 9.92 -11.32 -14.40
CA LYS A 61 9.67 -10.09 -15.18
C LYS A 61 8.21 -9.63 -15.12
N GLU A 62 7.35 -10.40 -14.45
CA GLU A 62 5.94 -10.10 -14.29
C GLU A 62 5.71 -9.42 -12.93
N CYS A 63 4.77 -8.49 -12.87
CA CYS A 63 4.29 -7.92 -11.62
C CYS A 63 2.77 -7.82 -11.59
N MET A 64 2.22 -7.82 -10.39
CA MET A 64 0.84 -7.48 -10.11
C MET A 64 0.82 -6.29 -9.15
N VAL A 65 -0.10 -5.36 -9.38
CA VAL A 65 -0.34 -4.18 -8.56
C VAL A 65 -1.82 -4.19 -8.17
N LYS A 66 -2.10 -3.97 -6.89
CA LYS A 66 -3.46 -3.80 -6.34
C LYS A 66 -3.51 -2.52 -5.51
#